data_AF-A0A655DTH6-F1
#
_entry.id   AF-A0A655DTH6-F1
#
_cell.length_a   1.000
_cell.length_b   1.000
_cell.length_c   1.000
_cell.angle_alpha   90.00
_cell.angle_beta   90.00
_cell.angle_gamma   90.00
#
_symmetry.space_group_name_H-M   'P 1'
#
loop_
_entity.id
_entity.type
_entity.pdbx_description
1 polymer ?
#
loop_
_entity_poly.entity_id
_entity_poly.type
_entity_poly.pdbx_seq_one_letter_code
_entity_poly.pdbx_strand_id
1 'polypeptide(L)'
;MLLDVVVNHKMGADEKERIRVQRVNQDDRTQIDDNIIECEGWTRYTFPARAGQYSNFIWDYHCFSGIDHIENPDEDGIFKIVNDYTGDGWNDQVDDELGNFDYLMGENIDFRNHAVTEEIKYWARWVMEQTHCDGFRLDAVKHIPAWFYKEWIEHVQAVAPKPLFIVAEYWSHEVDKLKTYIDQVDGKTMLFDAPLQMKFHEASRQGAEYDMRHIFTGTLVEADPFHAVTLVANHDTQPLQALEAPVEPWFKPLAYALILLRENGVPSVFYPDLYGASYEDSGENGETCRVDMPVINQLDRLILARQRFAHGIQTLFFDHPNCIAFSRSGTEENPGCVVVLSNGDDGEKTLLLGDNYANKTWRDFLGNRSEHVVTNDQGEATFFCNAGSVSVWVIEDV
;
A
#
# COMPACT_ATOMS: atom_id res chain seq x y z
N MET A 1 -4.44 13.34 9.03
CA MET A 1 -3.05 13.13 8.59
C MET A 1 -2.57 11.80 9.15
N LEU A 2 -1.98 10.95 8.31
CA LEU A 2 -1.31 9.72 8.74
C LEU A 2 0.20 9.98 8.86
N LEU A 3 0.86 9.35 9.82
CA LEU A 3 2.31 9.34 9.92
C LEU A 3 2.88 8.00 9.47
N ASP A 4 4.01 8.06 8.77
CA ASP A 4 4.77 6.86 8.42
C ASP A 4 5.58 6.35 9.63
N VAL A 5 5.60 5.03 9.83
CA VAL A 5 6.25 4.36 10.96
C VAL A 5 7.27 3.37 10.42
N VAL A 6 8.53 3.79 10.42
CA VAL A 6 9.69 2.97 10.01
C VAL A 6 10.42 2.50 11.27
N VAL A 7 10.16 1.25 11.65
CA VAL A 7 10.72 0.64 12.87
C VAL A 7 11.31 -0.75 12.65
N ASN A 8 11.49 -1.18 11.39
CA ASN A 8 12.17 -2.43 11.07
C ASN A 8 13.65 -2.36 11.43
N HIS A 9 14.30 -1.27 11.03
CA HIS A 9 15.73 -1.10 11.11
C HIS A 9 16.10 0.31 11.55
N LYS A 10 17.37 0.49 11.87
CA LYS A 10 18.02 1.80 11.97
C LYS A 10 19.16 1.85 10.97
N MET A 11 19.57 3.06 10.62
CA MET A 11 20.75 3.33 9.80
C MET A 11 21.44 4.60 10.28
N GLY A 12 22.77 4.64 10.11
CA GLY A 12 23.59 5.81 10.44
C GLY A 12 23.91 5.92 11.92
N ALA A 13 24.37 4.84 12.55
CA ALA A 13 24.82 4.85 13.93
C ALA A 13 25.98 5.84 14.18
N ASP A 14 26.07 6.35 15.40
CA ASP A 14 27.09 7.34 15.79
C ASP A 14 28.46 6.68 16.04
N GLU A 15 28.45 5.46 16.55
CA GLU A 15 29.65 4.75 17.03
C GLU A 15 29.62 3.26 16.64
N LYS A 16 30.81 2.68 16.49
CA LYS A 16 31.00 1.22 16.38
C LYS A 16 31.04 0.57 17.74
N GLU A 17 30.56 -0.67 17.80
CA GLU A 17 30.74 -1.54 18.96
C GLU A 17 31.46 -2.82 18.57
N ARG A 18 32.26 -3.34 19.51
CA ARG A 18 32.81 -4.68 19.39
C ARG A 18 31.71 -5.68 19.68
N ILE A 19 31.36 -6.47 18.68
CA ILE A 19 30.24 -7.40 18.74
C ILE A 19 30.68 -8.79 18.30
N ARG A 20 29.78 -9.75 18.51
CA ARG A 20 29.92 -11.12 18.02
C ARG A 20 28.80 -11.38 17.04
N VAL A 21 29.10 -11.98 15.90
CA VAL A 21 28.12 -12.28 14.86
C VAL A 21 28.28 -13.70 14.31
N GLN A 22 27.24 -14.19 13.65
CA GLN A 22 27.23 -15.41 12.84
C GLN A 22 26.83 -15.04 11.41
N ARG A 23 27.50 -15.61 10.41
CA ARG A 23 27.09 -15.46 9.00
C ARG A 23 25.77 -16.16 8.76
N VAL A 24 24.96 -15.61 7.87
CA VAL A 24 23.65 -16.16 7.51
C VAL A 24 23.55 -16.28 6.00
N ASN A 25 22.97 -17.38 5.54
CA ASN A 25 22.75 -17.60 4.12
C ASN A 25 21.72 -16.60 3.56
N GLN A 26 22.11 -15.88 2.51
CA GLN A 26 21.28 -14.88 1.84
C GLN A 26 20.15 -15.46 0.98
N ASP A 27 20.07 -16.77 0.80
CA ASP A 27 18.98 -17.45 0.10
C ASP A 27 18.04 -18.20 1.07
N ASP A 28 18.49 -18.40 2.32
CA ASP A 28 17.71 -19.06 3.39
C ASP A 28 18.22 -18.62 4.76
N ARG A 29 17.55 -17.63 5.38
CA ARG A 29 17.98 -17.03 6.64
C ARG A 29 17.89 -17.97 7.84
N THR A 30 17.24 -19.13 7.69
CA THR A 30 17.23 -20.15 8.73
C THR A 30 18.58 -20.87 8.86
N GLN A 31 19.45 -20.76 7.84
CA GLN A 31 20.78 -21.33 7.82
C GLN A 31 21.80 -20.33 8.38
N ILE A 32 22.00 -20.40 9.69
CA ILE A 32 22.96 -19.60 10.44
C ILE A 32 24.23 -20.43 10.66
N ASP A 33 25.39 -19.88 10.33
CA ASP A 33 26.69 -20.52 10.53
C ASP A 33 26.99 -20.68 12.03
N ASP A 34 27.43 -21.87 12.45
CA ASP A 34 27.80 -22.16 13.84
C ASP A 34 29.02 -21.33 14.31
N ASN A 35 29.84 -20.83 13.39
CA ASN A 35 31.03 -20.06 13.70
C ASN A 35 30.71 -18.63 14.13
N ILE A 36 31.16 -18.27 15.32
CA ILE A 36 31.05 -16.93 15.87
C ILE A 36 32.30 -16.12 15.51
N ILE A 37 32.09 -14.93 14.99
CA ILE A 37 33.14 -13.99 14.58
C ILE A 37 33.08 -12.80 15.53
N GLU A 38 34.22 -12.40 16.08
CA GLU A 38 34.37 -11.10 16.72
C GLU A 38 34.66 -10.06 15.64
N CYS A 39 33.89 -8.97 15.63
CA CYS A 39 34.01 -7.88 14.67
C CYS A 39 33.59 -6.55 15.31
N GLU A 40 33.59 -5.50 14.51
CA GLU A 40 33.04 -4.19 14.84
C GLU A 40 31.82 -3.92 13.95
N GLY A 41 30.73 -3.40 14.55
CA GLY A 41 29.50 -3.06 13.83
C GLY A 41 28.96 -1.70 14.26
N TRP A 42 28.35 -0.98 13.33
CA TRP A 42 27.74 0.35 13.53
C TRP A 42 26.39 0.23 14.26
N THR A 43 26.41 -0.08 15.55
CA THR A 43 25.20 -0.42 16.32
C THR A 43 24.87 0.55 17.43
N ARG A 44 25.68 1.61 17.64
CA ARG A 44 25.52 2.50 18.78
C ARG A 44 24.98 3.86 18.39
N TYR A 45 23.76 4.15 18.85
CA TYR A 45 23.05 5.41 18.63
C TYR A 45 22.95 6.21 19.92
N THR A 46 23.73 7.27 20.01
CA THR A 46 23.84 8.14 21.18
C THR A 46 23.08 9.46 21.04
N PHE A 47 22.76 9.87 19.81
CA PHE A 47 22.03 11.10 19.49
C PHE A 47 22.61 12.35 20.19
N PRO A 48 23.91 12.65 20.02
CA PRO A 48 24.63 13.61 20.86
C PRO A 48 24.04 15.02 20.80
N ALA A 49 23.52 15.43 19.64
CA ALA A 49 22.89 16.73 19.46
C ALA A 49 21.53 16.85 20.16
N ARG A 50 20.77 15.74 20.26
CA ARG A 50 19.49 15.70 20.98
C ARG A 50 19.71 15.63 22.49
N ALA A 51 20.86 15.12 22.94
CA ALA A 51 21.33 15.19 24.33
C ALA A 51 20.28 14.76 25.37
N GLY A 52 19.55 13.67 25.10
CA GLY A 52 18.51 13.14 25.98
C GLY A 52 17.18 13.88 25.97
N GLN A 53 17.02 14.91 25.12
CA GLN A 53 15.73 15.58 24.95
C GLN A 53 14.69 14.57 24.41
N TYR A 54 13.53 14.54 25.06
CA TYR A 54 12.38 13.64 24.83
C TYR A 54 12.60 12.18 25.23
N SER A 55 13.75 11.59 24.94
CA SER A 55 14.10 10.21 25.35
C SER A 55 15.59 10.10 25.64
N ASN A 56 15.93 9.43 26.74
CA ASN A 56 17.30 9.10 27.13
C ASN A 56 17.74 7.71 26.64
N PHE A 57 16.91 7.02 25.84
CA PHE A 57 17.22 5.69 25.34
C PHE A 57 18.39 5.76 24.34
N ILE A 58 19.38 4.92 24.58
CA ILE A 58 20.57 4.75 23.75
C ILE A 58 20.46 3.36 23.14
N TRP A 59 20.56 3.26 21.82
CA TRP A 59 20.54 1.97 21.14
C TRP A 59 21.97 1.45 21.09
N ASP A 60 22.13 0.17 21.44
CA ASP A 60 23.36 -0.59 21.34
C ASP A 60 23.08 -1.94 20.67
N TYR A 61 24.11 -2.77 20.48
CA TYR A 61 23.97 -4.07 19.81
C TYR A 61 22.97 -5.05 20.46
N HIS A 62 22.50 -4.83 21.70
CA HIS A 62 21.43 -5.64 22.31
C HIS A 62 20.03 -5.25 21.81
N CYS A 63 19.92 -4.15 21.06
CA CYS A 63 18.67 -3.68 20.47
C CYS A 63 18.42 -4.24 19.07
N PHE A 64 19.36 -5.01 18.52
CA PHE A 64 19.36 -5.45 17.13
C PHE A 64 19.58 -6.96 17.00
N SER A 65 18.94 -7.58 16.02
CA SER A 65 19.09 -9.00 15.71
C SER A 65 20.12 -9.27 14.61
N GLY A 66 20.37 -8.30 13.71
CA GLY A 66 21.31 -8.46 12.61
C GLY A 66 21.79 -7.16 11.95
N ILE A 67 22.82 -7.29 11.13
CA ILE A 67 23.47 -6.23 10.32
C ILE A 67 23.92 -6.79 8.97
N ASP A 68 24.18 -5.92 7.99
CA ASP A 68 24.64 -6.29 6.63
C ASP A 68 26.12 -6.02 6.39
N HIS A 69 26.77 -5.28 7.28
CA HIS A 69 28.17 -4.93 7.15
C HIS A 69 28.89 -5.10 8.49
N ILE A 70 30.05 -5.75 8.45
CA ILE A 70 30.96 -5.87 9.58
C ILE A 70 32.33 -5.31 9.21
N GLU A 71 33.03 -4.80 10.23
CA GLU A 71 34.40 -4.38 10.11
C GLU A 71 35.32 -5.20 11.04
N ASN A 72 36.58 -5.38 10.63
CA ASN A 72 37.57 -6.18 11.36
C ASN A 72 37.10 -7.62 11.69
N PRO A 73 36.83 -8.49 10.69
CA PRO A 73 37.11 -8.32 9.26
C PRO A 73 36.07 -7.47 8.52
N ASP A 74 36.49 -6.85 7.41
CA ASP A 74 35.65 -6.04 6.53
C ASP A 74 34.89 -6.94 5.54
N GLU A 75 33.57 -7.02 5.67
CA GLU A 75 32.74 -7.95 4.91
C GLU A 75 31.28 -7.46 4.82
N ASP A 76 30.73 -7.52 3.60
CA ASP A 76 29.30 -7.36 3.34
C ASP A 76 28.61 -8.74 3.32
N GLY A 77 27.43 -8.84 3.91
CA GLY A 77 26.73 -10.11 4.07
C GLY A 77 25.40 -9.94 4.79
N ILE A 78 24.89 -11.03 5.36
CA ILE A 78 23.86 -10.96 6.40
C ILE A 78 24.45 -11.60 7.63
N PHE A 79 24.47 -10.85 8.73
CA PHE A 79 25.10 -11.27 9.97
C PHE A 79 24.07 -11.20 11.10
N LYS A 80 23.85 -12.34 11.76
CA LYS A 80 23.06 -12.38 13.00
C LYS A 80 23.95 -11.96 14.16
N ILE A 81 23.54 -10.93 14.89
CA ILE A 81 24.23 -10.50 16.11
C ILE A 81 24.03 -11.56 17.19
N VAL A 82 25.07 -11.86 17.98
CA VAL A 82 25.01 -12.75 19.14
C VAL A 82 24.87 -11.92 20.41
N ASN A 83 23.65 -11.82 20.94
CA ASN A 83 23.32 -11.14 22.19
C ASN A 83 22.33 -11.98 23.03
N ASP A 84 21.79 -11.41 24.10
CA ASP A 84 20.91 -12.11 25.06
C ASP A 84 19.55 -12.54 24.48
N TYR A 85 19.14 -11.98 23.33
CA TYR A 85 17.82 -12.17 22.72
C TYR A 85 17.87 -13.01 21.44
N THR A 86 19.02 -13.13 20.79
CA THR A 86 19.18 -13.79 19.47
C THR A 86 19.61 -15.26 19.54
N GLY A 87 19.55 -15.86 20.73
CA GLY A 87 19.95 -17.26 20.95
C GLY A 87 19.16 -18.26 20.10
N ASP A 88 17.87 -18.00 19.91
CA ASP A 88 16.96 -18.84 19.12
C ASP A 88 16.91 -18.45 17.63
N GLY A 89 17.79 -17.54 17.18
CA GLY A 89 17.86 -17.08 15.79
C GLY A 89 17.14 -15.76 15.56
N TRP A 90 16.41 -15.66 14.45
CA TRP A 90 15.61 -14.50 14.05
C TRP A 90 14.27 -14.45 14.79
N ASN A 91 13.56 -13.33 14.69
CA ASN A 91 12.18 -13.29 15.18
C ASN A 91 11.27 -14.25 14.39
N ASP A 92 10.22 -14.74 15.04
CA ASP A 92 9.15 -15.51 14.41
C ASP A 92 7.98 -14.61 13.97
N GLN A 93 6.98 -15.20 13.31
CA GLN A 93 5.78 -14.48 12.80
C GLN A 93 6.11 -13.29 11.89
N VAL A 94 7.18 -13.45 11.12
CA VAL A 94 7.53 -12.66 9.93
C VAL A 94 7.23 -13.49 8.68
N ASP A 95 7.37 -12.90 7.49
CA ASP A 95 7.22 -13.64 6.24
C ASP A 95 8.25 -14.77 6.12
N ASP A 96 7.85 -15.86 5.45
CA ASP A 96 8.66 -17.07 5.26
C ASP A 96 9.49 -17.04 3.96
N GLU A 97 9.41 -15.97 3.18
CA GLU A 97 10.31 -15.69 2.07
C GLU A 97 11.75 -15.84 2.54
N LEU A 98 12.50 -16.63 1.76
CA LEU A 98 13.90 -16.92 2.04
C LEU A 98 14.09 -17.55 3.44
N GLY A 99 13.14 -18.38 3.86
CA GLY A 99 13.13 -19.14 5.11
C GLY A 99 12.64 -18.34 6.33
N ASN A 100 13.11 -17.11 6.48
CA ASN A 100 12.69 -16.16 7.51
C ASN A 100 13.06 -14.74 7.06
N PHE A 101 12.07 -13.85 6.93
CA PHE A 101 12.31 -12.53 6.38
C PHE A 101 12.41 -11.40 7.42
N ASP A 102 12.80 -11.69 8.67
CA ASP A 102 13.05 -10.67 9.72
C ASP A 102 14.10 -9.66 9.24
N TYR A 103 15.25 -10.15 8.75
CA TYR A 103 16.32 -9.28 8.28
C TYR A 103 16.03 -8.70 6.89
N LEU A 104 15.92 -7.38 6.81
CA LEU A 104 15.80 -6.62 5.55
C LEU A 104 17.08 -5.84 5.20
N MET A 105 17.48 -4.88 6.03
CA MET A 105 18.62 -3.98 5.77
C MET A 105 19.06 -3.25 7.05
N GLY A 106 20.29 -2.72 7.06
CA GLY A 106 20.82 -1.90 8.15
C GLY A 106 20.90 -2.63 9.49
N GLU A 107 20.76 -1.91 10.60
CA GLU A 107 20.69 -2.53 11.92
C GLU A 107 19.25 -2.98 12.20
N ASN A 108 18.98 -4.28 12.03
CA ASN A 108 17.65 -4.87 12.16
C ASN A 108 17.22 -4.93 13.62
N ILE A 109 16.09 -4.31 13.97
CA ILE A 109 15.64 -4.15 15.35
C ILE A 109 15.19 -5.49 15.94
N ASP A 110 15.62 -5.81 17.17
CA ASP A 110 15.16 -7.00 17.88
C ASP A 110 13.98 -6.70 18.81
N PHE A 111 12.79 -7.13 18.40
CA PHE A 111 11.55 -6.92 19.16
C PHE A 111 11.45 -7.80 20.41
N ARG A 112 12.27 -8.86 20.55
CA ARG A 112 12.28 -9.69 21.77
C ARG A 112 12.84 -8.94 22.98
N ASN A 113 13.62 -7.89 22.74
CA ASN A 113 14.09 -7.02 23.80
C ASN A 113 12.95 -6.10 24.29
N HIS A 114 12.47 -6.34 25.52
CA HIS A 114 11.36 -5.56 26.08
C HIS A 114 11.69 -4.06 26.20
N ALA A 115 12.95 -3.69 26.43
CA ALA A 115 13.33 -2.28 26.50
C ALA A 115 13.14 -1.57 25.15
N VAL A 116 13.39 -2.29 24.03
CA VAL A 116 13.17 -1.79 22.67
C VAL A 116 11.68 -1.60 22.39
N THR A 117 10.86 -2.61 22.67
CA THR A 117 9.42 -2.54 22.38
C THR A 117 8.72 -1.46 23.22
N GLU A 118 9.11 -1.28 24.48
CA GLU A 118 8.59 -0.19 25.31
C GLU A 118 9.09 1.19 24.87
N GLU A 119 10.33 1.31 24.38
CA GLU A 119 10.81 2.56 23.79
C GLU A 119 10.04 2.93 22.51
N ILE A 120 9.73 1.96 21.65
CA ILE A 120 8.95 2.21 20.44
C ILE A 120 7.50 2.60 20.80
N LYS A 121 6.89 1.95 21.81
CA LYS A 121 5.58 2.36 22.35
C LYS A 121 5.64 3.75 22.97
N TYR A 122 6.73 4.10 23.67
CA TYR A 122 6.95 5.45 24.21
C TYR A 122 7.05 6.50 23.10
N TRP A 123 7.84 6.23 22.06
CA TRP A 123 7.97 7.09 20.89
C TRP A 123 6.62 7.30 20.21
N ALA A 124 5.79 6.27 20.08
CA ALA A 124 4.46 6.37 19.47
C ALA A 124 3.55 7.36 20.24
N ARG A 125 3.54 7.28 21.57
CA ARG A 125 2.79 8.25 22.41
C ARG A 125 3.32 9.68 22.21
N TRP A 126 4.63 9.84 22.22
CA TRP A 126 5.27 11.13 22.05
C TRP A 126 4.94 11.74 20.68
N VAL A 127 5.06 10.99 19.58
CA VAL A 127 4.82 11.51 18.23
C VAL A 127 3.34 11.87 18.02
N MET A 128 2.42 11.11 18.60
CA MET A 128 0.99 11.45 18.59
C MET A 128 0.71 12.76 19.33
N GLU A 129 1.36 12.97 20.48
CA GLU A 129 1.24 14.23 21.23
C GLU A 129 1.81 15.42 20.47
N GLN A 130 2.94 15.25 19.78
CA GLN A 130 3.60 16.34 19.05
C GLN A 130 2.89 16.72 17.75
N THR A 131 2.33 15.73 17.04
CA THR A 131 1.82 15.92 15.67
C THR A 131 0.31 15.95 15.58
N HIS A 132 -0.37 15.41 16.59
CA HIS A 132 -1.81 15.19 16.59
C HIS A 132 -2.29 14.41 15.34
N CYS A 133 -1.50 13.42 14.91
CA CYS A 133 -1.86 12.56 13.78
C CYS A 133 -3.19 11.81 14.03
N ASP A 134 -3.85 11.44 12.94
CA ASP A 134 -5.13 10.72 12.95
C ASP A 134 -4.94 9.22 12.70
N GLY A 135 -3.69 8.77 12.61
CA GLY A 135 -3.38 7.42 12.22
C GLY A 135 -1.96 7.21 11.72
N PHE A 136 -1.70 6.00 11.25
CA PHE A 136 -0.38 5.53 10.86
C PHE A 136 -0.39 4.74 9.55
N ARG A 137 0.67 4.89 8.77
CA ARG A 137 1.10 3.92 7.76
C ARG A 137 2.29 3.16 8.34
N LEU A 138 2.20 1.84 8.42
CA LEU A 138 3.24 0.98 8.97
C LEU A 138 4.10 0.45 7.82
N ASP A 139 5.40 0.71 7.87
CA ASP A 139 6.38 0.32 6.86
C ASP A 139 6.86 -1.12 7.07
N ALA A 140 7.14 -1.82 5.97
CA ALA A 140 7.88 -3.07 5.91
C ALA A 140 7.34 -4.16 6.85
N VAL A 141 6.01 -4.26 7.02
CA VAL A 141 5.46 -5.05 8.14
C VAL A 141 5.65 -6.55 8.00
N LYS A 142 5.96 -7.04 6.80
CA LYS A 142 6.27 -8.45 6.56
C LYS A 142 7.60 -8.88 7.20
N HIS A 143 8.44 -7.90 7.57
CA HIS A 143 9.75 -8.10 8.19
C HIS A 143 9.72 -7.92 9.72
N ILE A 144 8.59 -7.48 10.28
CA ILE A 144 8.44 -7.22 11.71
C ILE A 144 7.44 -8.21 12.28
N PRO A 145 7.69 -8.78 13.48
CA PRO A 145 6.82 -9.81 14.01
C PRO A 145 5.38 -9.35 14.19
N ALA A 146 4.42 -10.11 13.66
CA ALA A 146 3.02 -9.75 13.72
C ALA A 146 2.51 -9.54 15.16
N TRP A 147 3.03 -10.32 16.13
CA TRP A 147 2.71 -10.13 17.55
C TRP A 147 3.13 -8.76 18.10
N PHE A 148 4.25 -8.21 17.63
CA PHE A 148 4.69 -6.87 18.06
C PHE A 148 3.71 -5.82 17.54
N TYR A 149 3.37 -5.86 16.26
CA TYR A 149 2.44 -4.89 15.69
C TYR A 149 1.05 -5.02 16.28
N LYS A 150 0.58 -6.23 16.59
CA LYS A 150 -0.66 -6.44 17.34
C LYS A 150 -0.63 -5.66 18.66
N GLU A 151 0.39 -5.86 19.49
CA GLU A 151 0.51 -5.15 20.78
C GLU A 151 0.69 -3.63 20.60
N TRP A 152 1.47 -3.22 19.61
CA TRP A 152 1.74 -1.81 19.34
C TRP A 152 0.47 -1.09 18.87
N ILE A 153 -0.31 -1.70 17.98
CA ILE A 153 -1.60 -1.19 17.51
C ILE A 153 -2.58 -1.09 18.68
N GLU A 154 -2.70 -2.13 19.50
CA GLU A 154 -3.53 -2.12 20.71
C GLU A 154 -3.13 -0.98 21.65
N HIS A 155 -1.81 -0.78 21.83
CA HIS A 155 -1.29 0.29 22.66
C HIS A 155 -1.68 1.68 22.13
N VAL A 156 -1.41 1.99 20.85
CA VAL A 156 -1.71 3.31 20.30
C VAL A 156 -3.20 3.60 20.24
N GLN A 157 -4.03 2.59 19.95
CA GLN A 157 -5.49 2.74 19.99
C GLN A 157 -6.00 3.00 21.41
N ALA A 158 -5.43 2.33 22.42
CA ALA A 158 -5.86 2.50 23.82
C ALA A 158 -5.54 3.90 24.39
N VAL A 159 -4.45 4.51 23.95
CA VAL A 159 -4.00 5.83 24.44
C VAL A 159 -4.45 7.00 23.56
N ALA A 160 -4.93 6.73 22.34
CA ALA A 160 -5.40 7.77 21.44
C ALA A 160 -6.71 8.41 21.94
N PRO A 161 -6.87 9.74 21.79
CA PRO A 161 -8.11 10.42 22.16
C PRO A 161 -9.30 10.08 21.23
N LYS A 162 -9.01 9.48 20.07
CA LYS A 162 -9.97 9.06 19.05
C LYS A 162 -9.42 7.84 18.31
N PRO A 163 -10.28 7.00 17.70
CA PRO A 163 -9.82 5.88 16.90
C PRO A 163 -8.85 6.32 15.82
N LEU A 164 -7.72 5.61 15.72
CA LEU A 164 -6.70 5.86 14.70
C LEU A 164 -6.98 5.01 13.47
N PHE A 165 -6.80 5.60 12.29
CA PHE A 165 -6.76 4.84 11.04
C PHE A 165 -5.37 4.23 10.86
N ILE A 166 -5.27 2.92 10.69
CA ILE A 166 -3.98 2.22 10.55
C ILE A 166 -4.01 1.37 9.30
N VAL A 167 -3.01 1.58 8.44
CA VAL A 167 -2.74 0.76 7.26
C VAL A 167 -1.31 0.27 7.32
N ALA A 168 -1.09 -0.99 6.97
CA ALA A 168 0.22 -1.63 6.96
C ALA A 168 0.64 -2.00 5.53
N GLU A 169 1.92 -1.84 5.25
CA GLU A 169 2.55 -2.24 4.00
C GLU A 169 3.12 -3.66 4.15
N TYR A 170 2.26 -4.65 3.94
CA TYR A 170 2.66 -6.03 3.72
C TYR A 170 2.70 -6.27 2.22
N TRP A 171 3.88 -6.10 1.60
CA TRP A 171 3.98 -6.21 0.15
C TRP A 171 4.14 -7.66 -0.31
N SER A 172 3.01 -8.29 -0.64
CA SER A 172 2.92 -9.61 -1.25
C SER A 172 1.77 -9.63 -2.26
N HIS A 173 1.97 -10.35 -3.37
CA HIS A 173 0.91 -10.58 -4.37
C HIS A 173 0.06 -11.82 -4.06
N GLU A 174 0.32 -12.51 -2.94
CA GLU A 174 -0.42 -13.67 -2.48
C GLU A 174 -1.46 -13.26 -1.42
N VAL A 175 -2.75 -13.28 -1.80
CA VAL A 175 -3.86 -12.86 -0.92
C VAL A 175 -3.90 -13.65 0.39
N ASP A 176 -3.54 -14.94 0.36
CA ASP A 176 -3.56 -15.78 1.57
C ASP A 176 -2.52 -15.34 2.61
N LYS A 177 -1.36 -14.81 2.17
CA LYS A 177 -0.36 -14.21 3.09
C LYS A 177 -0.92 -12.95 3.75
N LEU A 178 -1.56 -12.07 2.98
CA LEU A 178 -2.20 -10.85 3.49
C LEU A 178 -3.28 -11.18 4.53
N LYS A 179 -4.14 -12.16 4.24
CA LYS A 179 -5.18 -12.62 5.17
C LYS A 179 -4.60 -13.25 6.44
N THR A 180 -3.54 -14.04 6.30
CA THR A 180 -2.84 -14.63 7.44
C THR A 180 -2.30 -13.55 8.37
N TYR A 181 -1.70 -12.50 7.81
CA TYR A 181 -1.22 -11.36 8.61
C TYR A 181 -2.36 -10.61 9.30
N ILE A 182 -3.47 -10.34 8.58
CA ILE A 182 -4.68 -9.74 9.16
C ILE A 182 -5.17 -10.57 10.36
N ASP A 183 -5.24 -11.90 10.22
CA ASP A 183 -5.64 -12.81 11.30
C ASP A 183 -4.66 -12.78 12.48
N GLN A 184 -3.34 -12.74 12.22
CA GLN A 184 -2.31 -12.69 13.27
C GLN A 184 -2.42 -11.43 14.14
N VAL A 185 -2.86 -10.31 13.57
CA VAL A 185 -3.08 -9.04 14.30
C VAL A 185 -4.53 -8.85 14.76
N ASP A 186 -5.38 -9.86 14.64
CA ASP A 186 -6.83 -9.87 14.91
C ASP A 186 -7.61 -8.77 14.15
N GLY A 187 -7.29 -8.50 12.89
CA GLY A 187 -7.99 -7.53 12.06
C GLY A 187 -7.81 -6.07 12.49
N LYS A 188 -6.79 -5.76 13.30
CA LYS A 188 -6.60 -4.42 13.87
C LYS A 188 -5.98 -3.39 12.93
N THR A 189 -5.61 -3.80 11.71
CA THR A 189 -5.07 -2.93 10.67
C THR A 189 -5.68 -3.27 9.32
N MET A 190 -5.70 -2.28 8.43
CA MET A 190 -5.87 -2.51 6.99
C MET A 190 -4.51 -2.80 6.34
N LEU A 191 -4.52 -3.36 5.13
CA LEU A 191 -3.33 -3.56 4.31
C LEU A 191 -3.49 -2.90 2.94
N PHE A 192 -2.38 -2.51 2.32
CA PHE A 192 -2.39 -2.10 0.91
C PHE A 192 -2.67 -3.31 0.02
N ASP A 193 -3.54 -3.13 -0.97
CA ASP A 193 -3.91 -4.18 -1.94
C ASP A 193 -2.86 -4.28 -3.07
N ALA A 194 -1.67 -4.78 -2.73
CA ALA A 194 -0.60 -5.05 -3.69
C ALA A 194 -1.00 -6.01 -4.82
N PRO A 195 -1.84 -7.05 -4.61
CA PRO A 195 -2.37 -7.85 -5.70
C PRO A 195 -3.17 -7.02 -6.72
N LEU A 196 -4.06 -6.12 -6.28
CA LEU A 196 -4.82 -5.26 -7.19
C LEU A 196 -3.91 -4.27 -7.95
N GLN A 197 -2.90 -3.71 -7.29
CA GLN A 197 -1.92 -2.85 -7.96
C GLN A 197 -1.22 -3.59 -9.11
N MET A 198 -0.78 -4.84 -8.87
CA MET A 198 -0.18 -5.68 -9.90
C MET A 198 -1.16 -5.99 -11.04
N LYS A 199 -2.45 -6.24 -10.75
CA LYS A 199 -3.49 -6.43 -11.77
C LYS A 199 -3.63 -5.20 -12.67
N PHE A 200 -3.57 -3.99 -12.11
CA PHE A 200 -3.59 -2.76 -12.91
C PHE A 200 -2.33 -2.61 -13.77
N HIS A 201 -1.16 -2.96 -13.25
CA HIS A 201 0.07 -2.97 -14.03
C HIS A 201 -0.04 -3.91 -15.23
N GLU A 202 -0.44 -5.17 -15.00
CA GLU A 202 -0.64 -6.18 -16.04
C GLU A 202 -1.68 -5.75 -17.09
N ALA A 203 -2.84 -5.26 -16.65
CA ALA A 203 -3.91 -4.82 -17.53
C ALA A 203 -3.47 -3.65 -18.43
N SER A 204 -2.71 -2.71 -17.87
CA SER A 204 -2.18 -1.56 -18.62
C SER A 204 -1.19 -1.98 -19.71
N ARG A 205 -0.41 -3.05 -19.49
CA ARG A 205 0.57 -3.55 -20.46
C ARG A 205 -0.05 -4.46 -21.53
N GLN A 206 -1.06 -5.23 -21.16
CA GLN A 206 -1.72 -6.18 -22.06
C GLN A 206 -2.80 -5.51 -22.92
N GLY A 207 -3.30 -4.33 -22.52
CA GLY A 207 -4.35 -3.62 -23.25
C GLY A 207 -5.60 -4.50 -23.40
N ALA A 208 -6.15 -4.55 -24.62
CA ALA A 208 -7.37 -5.28 -24.93
C ALA A 208 -7.27 -6.82 -24.76
N GLU A 209 -6.07 -7.39 -24.63
CA GLU A 209 -5.91 -8.83 -24.38
C GLU A 209 -6.16 -9.19 -22.90
N TYR A 210 -6.13 -8.21 -22.00
CA TYR A 210 -6.46 -8.43 -20.60
C TYR A 210 -7.97 -8.57 -20.39
N ASP A 211 -8.39 -9.62 -19.69
CA ASP A 211 -9.79 -9.87 -19.36
C ASP A 211 -10.24 -9.10 -18.11
N MET A 212 -10.89 -7.96 -18.34
CA MET A 212 -11.39 -7.05 -17.30
C MET A 212 -12.43 -7.67 -16.36
N ARG A 213 -13.05 -8.80 -16.73
CA ARG A 213 -13.98 -9.52 -15.83
C ARG A 213 -13.27 -10.02 -14.58
N HIS A 214 -11.95 -10.25 -14.68
CA HIS A 214 -11.11 -10.79 -13.62
C HIS A 214 -10.22 -9.75 -12.95
N ILE A 215 -10.44 -8.45 -13.18
CA ILE A 215 -9.57 -7.38 -12.65
C ILE A 215 -9.48 -7.35 -11.12
N PHE A 216 -10.50 -7.84 -10.41
CA PHE A 216 -10.49 -7.99 -8.94
C PHE A 216 -10.28 -9.43 -8.47
N THR A 217 -10.23 -10.42 -9.37
CA THR A 217 -10.09 -11.81 -8.97
C THR A 217 -8.74 -12.04 -8.31
N GLY A 218 -8.76 -12.56 -7.08
CA GLY A 218 -7.55 -12.79 -6.31
C GLY A 218 -6.92 -11.49 -5.82
N THR A 219 -7.75 -10.52 -5.41
CA THR A 219 -7.30 -9.27 -4.77
C THR A 219 -7.76 -9.19 -3.32
N LEU A 220 -7.08 -8.39 -2.50
CA LEU A 220 -7.46 -8.25 -1.10
C LEU A 220 -8.85 -7.60 -0.97
N VAL A 221 -9.17 -6.59 -1.78
CA VAL A 221 -10.48 -5.93 -1.74
C VAL A 221 -11.65 -6.84 -2.16
N GLU A 222 -11.38 -7.88 -2.95
CA GLU A 222 -12.38 -8.92 -3.25
C GLU A 222 -12.58 -9.86 -2.04
N ALA A 223 -11.49 -10.28 -1.41
CA ALA A 223 -11.52 -11.27 -0.33
C ALA A 223 -11.96 -10.67 1.03
N ASP A 224 -11.50 -9.45 1.33
CA ASP A 224 -11.77 -8.73 2.57
C ASP A 224 -11.80 -7.19 2.33
N PRO A 225 -12.94 -6.65 1.88
CA PRO A 225 -13.06 -5.23 1.55
C PRO A 225 -12.95 -4.29 2.76
N PHE A 226 -13.07 -4.80 3.99
CA PHE A 226 -12.99 -3.99 5.22
C PHE A 226 -11.56 -3.74 5.66
N HIS A 227 -10.62 -4.57 5.22
CA HIS A 227 -9.20 -4.46 5.55
C HIS A 227 -8.32 -4.09 4.34
N ALA A 228 -8.92 -3.64 3.23
CA ALA A 228 -8.20 -3.30 2.00
C ALA A 228 -8.07 -1.78 1.77
N VAL A 229 -6.84 -1.29 1.64
CA VAL A 229 -6.52 0.02 1.06
C VAL A 229 -6.08 -0.17 -0.38
N THR A 230 -6.95 0.18 -1.32
CA THR A 230 -6.70 0.00 -2.76
C THR A 230 -5.87 1.16 -3.32
N LEU A 231 -4.93 0.87 -4.22
CA LEU A 231 -4.02 1.85 -4.80
C LEU A 231 -3.74 1.54 -6.29
N VAL A 232 -3.36 2.56 -7.05
CA VAL A 232 -2.89 2.44 -8.45
C VAL A 232 -1.36 2.45 -8.52
N ALA A 233 -0.72 3.26 -7.68
CA ALA A 233 0.73 3.40 -7.60
C ALA A 233 1.14 3.91 -6.21
N ASN A 234 2.42 3.77 -5.90
CA ASN A 234 3.10 4.33 -4.73
C ASN A 234 4.55 4.65 -5.09
N HIS A 235 5.32 5.07 -4.09
CA HIS A 235 6.72 5.42 -4.25
C HIS A 235 7.64 4.25 -4.60
N ASP A 236 7.25 3.00 -4.31
CA ASP A 236 8.06 1.82 -4.65
C ASP A 236 7.77 1.26 -6.05
N THR A 237 6.55 1.49 -6.56
CA THR A 237 6.07 0.95 -7.85
C THR A 237 6.28 1.90 -9.03
N GLN A 238 6.67 3.15 -8.77
CA GLN A 238 7.03 4.10 -9.82
C GLN A 238 8.34 3.67 -10.54
N PRO A 239 8.64 4.21 -11.73
CA PRO A 239 9.77 3.75 -12.53
C PRO A 239 11.12 3.81 -11.79
N LEU A 240 12.00 2.84 -12.03
CA LEU A 240 13.34 2.74 -11.44
C LEU A 240 13.36 2.69 -9.90
N GLN A 241 12.34 2.16 -9.24
CA GLN A 241 12.30 1.97 -7.78
C GLN A 241 12.24 0.48 -7.41
N ALA A 242 12.39 0.17 -6.12
CA ALA A 242 12.62 -1.19 -5.62
C ALA A 242 11.56 -2.23 -6.04
N LEU A 243 10.31 -1.80 -6.22
CA LEU A 243 9.17 -2.66 -6.57
C LEU A 243 8.55 -2.21 -7.90
N GLU A 244 9.39 -1.75 -8.84
CA GLU A 244 8.98 -1.16 -10.11
C GLU A 244 7.89 -1.99 -10.82
N ALA A 245 6.68 -1.43 -10.86
CA ALA A 245 5.52 -2.00 -11.53
C ALA A 245 4.56 -0.87 -11.96
N PRO A 246 5.01 0.09 -12.79
CA PRO A 246 4.24 1.27 -13.10
C PRO A 246 3.01 0.93 -13.93
N VAL A 247 1.84 1.43 -13.55
CA VAL A 247 0.63 1.39 -14.40
C VAL A 247 0.80 2.38 -15.55
N GLU A 248 0.55 1.98 -16.80
CA GLU A 248 0.72 2.89 -17.93
C GLU A 248 -0.26 4.08 -17.87
N PRO A 249 0.17 5.31 -18.25
CA PRO A 249 -0.64 6.52 -18.08
C PRO A 249 -2.03 6.48 -18.70
N TRP A 250 -2.21 5.75 -19.81
CA TRP A 250 -3.51 5.63 -20.49
C TRP A 250 -4.53 4.84 -19.67
N PHE A 251 -4.07 3.87 -18.87
CA PHE A 251 -4.93 3.01 -18.05
C PHE A 251 -5.19 3.59 -16.66
N LYS A 252 -4.35 4.52 -16.17
CA LYS A 252 -4.50 5.11 -14.83
C LYS A 252 -5.89 5.71 -14.57
N PRO A 253 -6.54 6.47 -15.48
CA PRO A 253 -7.91 6.94 -15.25
C PRO A 253 -8.93 5.80 -15.03
N LEU A 254 -8.78 4.67 -15.73
CA LEU A 254 -9.63 3.49 -15.56
C LEU A 254 -9.40 2.85 -14.19
N ALA A 255 -8.13 2.64 -13.82
CA ALA A 255 -7.75 2.09 -12.52
C ALA A 255 -8.23 2.98 -11.36
N TYR A 256 -8.08 4.31 -11.48
CA TYR A 256 -8.59 5.26 -10.50
C TYR A 256 -10.11 5.24 -10.41
N ALA A 257 -10.84 5.14 -11.52
CA ALA A 257 -12.30 5.02 -11.49
C ALA A 257 -12.75 3.74 -10.75
N LEU A 258 -12.03 2.63 -10.97
CA LEU A 258 -12.29 1.35 -10.31
C LEU A 258 -12.12 1.42 -8.79
N ILE A 259 -11.08 2.08 -8.27
CA ILE A 259 -10.87 2.20 -6.82
C ILE A 259 -11.67 3.35 -6.17
N LEU A 260 -11.90 4.45 -6.91
CA LEU A 260 -12.56 5.64 -6.36
C LEU A 260 -14.08 5.54 -6.37
N LEU A 261 -14.71 4.86 -7.34
CA LEU A 261 -16.16 4.95 -7.51
C LEU A 261 -16.91 3.68 -7.06
N ARG A 262 -16.17 2.59 -6.81
CA ARG A 262 -16.72 1.39 -6.18
C ARG A 262 -16.91 1.55 -4.67
N GLU A 263 -17.75 0.70 -4.11
CA GLU A 263 -18.13 0.75 -2.69
C GLU A 263 -17.10 0.08 -1.74
N ASN A 264 -16.33 -0.88 -2.26
CA ASN A 264 -15.40 -1.69 -1.46
C ASN A 264 -14.00 -1.07 -1.41
N GLY A 265 -13.36 -1.18 -0.24
CA GLY A 265 -12.00 -0.72 0.00
C GLY A 265 -11.89 0.79 0.27
N VAL A 266 -10.74 1.19 0.80
CA VAL A 266 -10.37 2.59 1.02
C VAL A 266 -9.38 3.00 -0.08
N PRO A 267 -9.74 3.86 -1.04
CA PRO A 267 -8.83 4.25 -2.11
C PRO A 267 -7.76 5.22 -1.63
N SER A 268 -6.53 4.97 -2.04
CA SER A 268 -5.38 5.86 -1.89
C SER A 268 -5.01 6.47 -3.25
N VAL A 269 -4.84 7.80 -3.28
CA VAL A 269 -4.43 8.54 -4.48
C VAL A 269 -2.95 8.87 -4.37
N PHE A 270 -2.19 8.58 -5.43
CA PHE A 270 -0.76 8.82 -5.43
C PHE A 270 -0.42 10.28 -5.78
N TYR A 271 0.46 10.90 -4.99
CA TYR A 271 0.79 12.33 -5.14
C TYR A 271 1.34 12.68 -6.54
N PRO A 272 2.34 11.96 -7.10
CA PRO A 272 2.82 12.18 -8.46
C PRO A 272 1.75 12.02 -9.55
N ASP A 273 0.74 11.17 -9.35
CA ASP A 273 -0.33 11.03 -10.34
C ASP A 273 -1.26 12.26 -10.35
N LEU A 274 -1.43 12.92 -9.21
CA LEU A 274 -2.27 14.11 -9.10
C LEU A 274 -1.52 15.41 -9.49
N TYR A 275 -0.24 15.50 -9.17
CA TYR A 275 0.53 16.75 -9.31
C TYR A 275 1.69 16.67 -10.32
N GLY A 276 1.98 15.50 -10.84
CA GLY A 276 3.18 15.23 -11.62
C GLY A 276 4.43 15.16 -10.74
N ALA A 277 5.50 14.58 -11.28
CA ALA A 277 6.82 14.55 -10.66
C ALA A 277 7.91 14.38 -11.74
N SER A 278 9.13 14.81 -11.43
CA SER A 278 10.32 14.53 -12.24
C SER A 278 11.48 14.22 -11.30
N TYR A 279 12.25 13.18 -11.61
CA TYR A 279 13.44 12.78 -10.86
C TYR A 279 14.47 12.10 -11.76
N GLU A 280 15.68 11.92 -11.24
CA GLU A 280 16.75 11.17 -11.88
C GLU A 280 17.12 9.98 -10.99
N ASP A 281 17.30 8.81 -11.59
CA ASP A 281 17.73 7.60 -10.87
C ASP A 281 18.64 6.74 -11.76
N SER A 282 19.28 5.72 -11.19
CA SER A 282 20.10 4.75 -11.90
C SER A 282 19.24 3.73 -12.66
N GLY A 283 19.44 3.66 -13.99
CA GLY A 283 18.89 2.58 -14.82
C GLY A 283 19.60 1.25 -14.60
N GLU A 284 19.11 0.21 -15.27
CA GLU A 284 19.63 -1.17 -15.14
C GLU A 284 21.15 -1.29 -15.43
N ASN A 285 21.73 -0.42 -16.26
CA ASN A 285 23.16 -0.45 -16.57
C ASN A 285 23.97 0.60 -15.78
N GLY A 286 23.38 1.22 -14.75
CA GLY A 286 24.01 2.25 -13.90
C GLY A 286 24.07 3.64 -14.54
N GLU A 287 23.43 3.84 -15.69
CA GLU A 287 23.29 5.15 -16.32
C GLU A 287 22.26 6.00 -15.57
N THR A 288 22.48 7.32 -15.52
CA THR A 288 21.48 8.24 -14.99
C THR A 288 20.33 8.38 -15.98
N CYS A 289 19.14 7.94 -15.56
CA CYS A 289 17.89 8.02 -16.29
C CYS A 289 17.01 9.09 -15.67
N ARG A 290 16.44 9.95 -16.51
CA ARG A 290 15.42 10.91 -16.09
C ARG A 290 14.04 10.29 -16.23
N VAL A 291 13.25 10.33 -15.17
CA VAL A 291 11.85 9.93 -15.16
C VAL A 291 10.99 11.18 -15.07
N ASP A 292 10.00 11.28 -15.95
CA ASP A 292 8.96 12.31 -15.92
C ASP A 292 7.59 11.63 -15.76
N MET A 293 6.93 11.90 -14.65
CA MET A 293 5.58 11.42 -14.33
C MET A 293 4.57 12.54 -14.61
N PRO A 294 3.74 12.44 -15.67
CA PRO A 294 2.76 13.47 -15.96
C PRO A 294 1.59 13.43 -14.97
N VAL A 295 0.91 14.58 -14.82
CA VAL A 295 -0.39 14.65 -14.16
C VAL A 295 -1.38 13.76 -14.92
N ILE A 296 -2.09 12.89 -14.19
CA ILE A 296 -3.11 12.03 -14.75
C ILE A 296 -4.38 12.85 -14.98
N ASN A 297 -4.76 12.93 -16.26
CA ASN A 297 -5.91 13.72 -16.67
C ASN A 297 -7.19 13.24 -15.97
N GLN A 298 -8.03 14.19 -15.55
CA GLN A 298 -9.33 13.97 -14.89
C GLN A 298 -9.28 13.26 -13.53
N LEU A 299 -8.11 13.01 -12.93
CA LEU A 299 -8.03 12.41 -11.60
C LEU A 299 -8.69 13.29 -10.53
N ASP A 300 -8.52 14.61 -10.62
CA ASP A 300 -9.23 15.59 -9.80
C ASP A 300 -10.76 15.46 -9.93
N ARG A 301 -11.26 15.25 -11.16
CA ARG A 301 -12.68 15.02 -11.43
C ARG A 301 -13.15 13.66 -10.89
N LEU A 302 -12.35 12.61 -10.97
CA LEU A 302 -12.70 11.31 -10.38
C LEU A 302 -12.80 11.38 -8.86
N ILE A 303 -11.89 12.13 -8.21
CA ILE A 303 -11.95 12.39 -6.76
C ILE A 303 -13.25 13.14 -6.42
N LEU A 304 -13.60 14.17 -7.19
CA LEU A 304 -14.86 14.89 -7.02
C LEU A 304 -16.08 14.01 -7.27
N ALA A 305 -16.00 13.10 -8.25
CA ALA A 305 -17.06 12.15 -8.54
C ALA A 305 -17.28 11.16 -7.39
N ARG A 306 -16.22 10.69 -6.72
CA ARG A 306 -16.34 9.88 -5.50
C ARG A 306 -17.12 10.62 -4.42
N GLN A 307 -16.78 11.88 -4.17
CA GLN A 307 -17.44 12.69 -3.14
C GLN A 307 -18.92 12.93 -3.45
N ARG A 308 -19.27 13.13 -4.72
CA ARG A 308 -20.61 13.56 -5.12
C ARG A 308 -21.55 12.42 -5.50
N PHE A 309 -21.07 11.38 -6.19
CA PHE A 309 -21.93 10.47 -6.94
C PHE A 309 -21.70 8.98 -6.63
N ALA A 310 -20.62 8.62 -5.93
CA ALA A 310 -20.32 7.22 -5.61
C ALA A 310 -21.03 6.75 -4.33
N HIS A 311 -22.36 6.93 -4.28
CA HIS A 311 -23.20 6.64 -3.11
C HIS A 311 -24.23 5.55 -3.39
N GLY A 312 -24.71 4.88 -2.35
CA GLY A 312 -25.75 3.86 -2.48
C GLY A 312 -25.25 2.48 -2.88
N ILE A 313 -26.20 1.58 -3.10
CA ILE A 313 -25.96 0.17 -3.43
C ILE A 313 -25.26 0.07 -4.78
N GLN A 314 -24.22 -0.77 -4.85
CA GLN A 314 -23.53 -1.06 -6.09
C GLN A 314 -24.17 -2.22 -6.87
N THR A 315 -24.18 -2.12 -8.20
CA THR A 315 -24.45 -3.25 -9.10
C THR A 315 -23.31 -3.38 -10.11
N LEU A 316 -22.80 -4.60 -10.31
CA LEU A 316 -21.67 -4.89 -11.19
C LEU A 316 -22.12 -5.53 -12.50
N PHE A 317 -21.54 -5.07 -13.61
CA PHE A 317 -21.75 -5.58 -14.96
C PHE A 317 -20.39 -5.95 -15.58
N PHE A 318 -19.74 -6.95 -14.97
CA PHE A 318 -18.39 -7.44 -15.31
C PHE A 318 -18.53 -8.69 -16.20
N ASP A 319 -19.20 -8.52 -17.33
CA ASP A 319 -19.71 -9.61 -18.18
C ASP A 319 -19.07 -9.65 -19.58
N HIS A 320 -18.14 -8.74 -19.88
CA HIS A 320 -17.42 -8.68 -21.15
C HIS A 320 -15.92 -8.43 -20.91
N PRO A 321 -15.02 -9.05 -21.70
CA PRO A 321 -13.57 -9.00 -21.46
C PRO A 321 -12.96 -7.59 -21.51
N ASN A 322 -13.53 -6.67 -22.30
CA ASN A 322 -13.01 -5.30 -22.39
C ASN A 322 -13.89 -4.23 -21.75
N CYS A 323 -15.13 -4.11 -22.22
CA CYS A 323 -16.10 -3.14 -21.69
C CYS A 323 -16.79 -3.69 -20.44
N ILE A 324 -16.52 -3.11 -19.28
CA ILE A 324 -17.21 -3.43 -18.02
C ILE A 324 -17.90 -2.18 -17.46
N ALA A 325 -18.90 -2.38 -16.62
CA ALA A 325 -19.59 -1.28 -15.96
C ALA A 325 -19.98 -1.61 -14.52
N PHE A 326 -20.27 -0.57 -13.76
CA PHE A 326 -20.97 -0.69 -12.50
C PHE A 326 -21.83 0.55 -12.26
N SER A 327 -22.92 0.39 -11.50
CA SER A 327 -23.75 1.49 -11.06
C SER A 327 -23.70 1.64 -9.55
N ARG A 328 -23.94 2.86 -9.09
CA ARG A 328 -24.15 3.23 -7.69
C ARG A 328 -25.54 3.87 -7.62
N SER A 329 -26.42 3.34 -6.78
CA SER A 329 -27.85 3.71 -6.76
C SER A 329 -28.15 5.09 -6.17
N GLY A 330 -27.16 5.77 -5.61
CA GLY A 330 -27.40 6.90 -4.72
C GLY A 330 -28.15 6.50 -3.45
N THR A 331 -28.36 7.49 -2.61
CA THR A 331 -29.18 7.45 -1.39
C THR A 331 -30.30 8.47 -1.52
N GLU A 332 -31.11 8.64 -0.47
CA GLU A 332 -32.14 9.69 -0.43
C GLU A 332 -31.55 11.10 -0.56
N GLU A 333 -30.34 11.32 -0.02
CA GLU A 333 -29.71 12.64 0.05
C GLU A 333 -28.62 12.84 -0.99
N ASN A 334 -27.93 11.77 -1.41
CA ASN A 334 -26.76 11.87 -2.27
C ASN A 334 -26.96 11.05 -3.57
N PRO A 335 -26.70 11.62 -4.75
CA PRO A 335 -26.92 10.93 -6.02
C PRO A 335 -25.97 9.76 -6.25
N GLY A 336 -26.38 8.92 -7.18
CA GLY A 336 -25.60 7.81 -7.71
C GLY A 336 -24.88 8.13 -9.02
N CYS A 337 -24.23 7.13 -9.62
CA CYS A 337 -23.63 7.21 -10.94
C CYS A 337 -23.68 5.86 -11.69
N VAL A 338 -23.46 5.92 -12.99
CA VAL A 338 -23.14 4.75 -13.83
C VAL A 338 -21.74 4.96 -14.39
N VAL A 339 -20.84 4.01 -14.16
CA VAL A 339 -19.48 4.04 -14.68
C VAL A 339 -19.35 2.97 -15.76
N VAL A 340 -18.92 3.39 -16.95
CA VAL A 340 -18.61 2.50 -18.08
C VAL A 340 -17.16 2.74 -18.47
N LEU A 341 -16.38 1.66 -18.62
CA LEU A 341 -14.99 1.75 -19.04
C LEU A 341 -14.63 0.57 -19.95
N SER A 342 -13.66 0.81 -20.84
CA SER A 342 -13.15 -0.19 -21.79
C SER A 342 -11.64 -0.09 -21.89
N ASN A 343 -10.93 -1.22 -21.74
CA ASN A 343 -9.50 -1.33 -22.01
C ASN A 343 -9.18 -1.62 -23.50
N GLY A 344 -10.20 -1.66 -24.36
CA GLY A 344 -10.08 -1.90 -25.80
C GLY A 344 -10.78 -0.80 -26.59
N ASP A 345 -11.63 -1.19 -27.55
CA ASP A 345 -12.40 -0.27 -28.40
C ASP A 345 -13.52 0.48 -27.61
N ASP A 346 -14.23 1.37 -28.30
CA ASP A 346 -15.42 2.06 -27.79
C ASP A 346 -16.37 1.06 -27.11
N GLY A 347 -16.78 1.38 -25.89
CA GLY A 347 -17.61 0.50 -25.07
C GLY A 347 -19.04 1.01 -24.95
N GLU A 348 -20.00 0.10 -25.00
CA GLU A 348 -21.39 0.38 -24.67
C GLU A 348 -21.97 -0.66 -23.70
N LYS A 349 -22.91 -0.24 -22.86
CA LYS A 349 -23.66 -1.11 -21.93
C LYS A 349 -25.10 -0.66 -21.83
N THR A 350 -26.02 -1.56 -22.19
CA THR A 350 -27.45 -1.39 -21.89
C THR A 350 -27.72 -1.87 -20.48
N LEU A 351 -28.14 -0.96 -19.61
CA LEU A 351 -28.32 -1.21 -18.18
C LEU A 351 -29.74 -0.84 -17.75
N LEU A 352 -30.42 -1.75 -17.07
CA LEU A 352 -31.69 -1.51 -16.39
C LEU A 352 -31.43 -1.03 -14.97
N LEU A 353 -31.61 0.27 -14.71
CA LEU A 353 -31.38 0.87 -13.39
C LEU A 353 -32.62 0.84 -12.49
N GLY A 354 -33.80 0.59 -13.07
CA GLY A 354 -35.08 0.52 -12.39
C GLY A 354 -35.89 1.82 -12.42
N ASP A 355 -37.18 1.72 -12.09
CA ASP A 355 -38.20 2.77 -12.29
C ASP A 355 -37.87 4.12 -11.63
N ASN A 356 -37.08 4.14 -10.55
CA ASN A 356 -36.63 5.39 -9.90
C ASN A 356 -35.77 6.26 -10.84
N TYR A 357 -35.18 5.65 -11.86
CA TYR A 357 -34.41 6.31 -12.90
C TYR A 357 -35.18 6.44 -14.20
N ALA A 358 -36.50 6.26 -14.23
CA ALA A 358 -37.28 6.41 -15.45
C ALA A 358 -37.22 7.84 -16.01
N ASN A 359 -37.07 7.98 -17.33
CA ASN A 359 -37.07 9.27 -18.04
C ASN A 359 -36.07 10.30 -17.50
N LYS A 360 -34.90 9.84 -17.04
CA LYS A 360 -33.82 10.71 -16.54
C LYS A 360 -32.80 10.97 -17.65
N THR A 361 -32.35 12.21 -17.73
CA THR A 361 -31.25 12.60 -18.61
C THR A 361 -29.93 12.49 -17.86
N TRP A 362 -28.95 11.85 -18.49
CA TRP A 362 -27.62 11.59 -17.97
C TRP A 362 -26.58 12.25 -18.84
N ARG A 363 -25.51 12.74 -18.22
CA ARG A 363 -24.33 13.31 -18.88
C ARG A 363 -23.06 12.68 -18.34
N ASP A 364 -22.02 12.59 -19.16
CA ASP A 364 -20.69 12.19 -18.70
C ASP A 364 -20.04 13.31 -17.90
N PHE A 365 -19.85 13.09 -16.61
CA PHE A 365 -19.23 14.04 -15.69
C PHE A 365 -17.77 14.33 -16.03
N LEU A 366 -17.05 13.35 -16.60
CA LEU A 366 -15.66 13.53 -17.00
C LEU A 366 -15.55 14.38 -18.27
N GLY A 367 -16.58 14.36 -19.12
CA GLY A 367 -16.63 15.09 -20.39
C GLY A 367 -15.87 14.40 -21.51
N ASN A 368 -15.62 13.08 -21.39
CA ASN A 368 -15.04 12.27 -22.46
C ASN A 368 -16.08 12.02 -23.57
N ARG A 369 -17.36 11.98 -23.19
CA ARG A 369 -18.53 11.95 -24.07
C ARG A 369 -19.31 13.25 -23.95
N SER A 370 -19.94 13.66 -25.05
CA SER A 370 -20.65 14.97 -25.14
C SER A 370 -22.15 14.81 -25.34
N GLU A 371 -22.59 13.63 -25.74
CA GLU A 371 -24.00 13.28 -25.86
C GLU A 371 -24.64 13.06 -24.49
N HIS A 372 -25.97 13.16 -24.48
CA HIS A 372 -26.79 12.85 -23.31
C HIS A 372 -27.47 11.50 -23.53
N VAL A 373 -27.60 10.73 -22.44
CA VAL A 373 -28.31 9.45 -22.42
C VAL A 373 -29.63 9.65 -21.69
N VAL A 374 -30.75 9.19 -22.26
CA VAL A 374 -32.07 9.27 -21.63
C VAL A 374 -32.57 7.86 -21.36
N THR A 375 -32.90 7.57 -20.11
CA THR A 375 -33.51 6.30 -19.72
C THR A 375 -34.98 6.22 -20.12
N ASN A 376 -35.44 5.03 -20.47
CA ASN A 376 -36.85 4.77 -20.78
C ASN A 376 -37.74 4.78 -19.52
N ASP A 377 -39.00 4.37 -19.65
CA ASP A 377 -39.99 4.30 -18.58
C ASP A 377 -39.68 3.28 -17.48
N GLN A 378 -38.78 2.33 -17.76
CA GLN A 378 -38.29 1.32 -16.80
C GLN A 378 -36.91 1.67 -16.21
N GLY A 379 -36.35 2.83 -16.58
CA GLY A 379 -35.00 3.23 -16.15
C GLY A 379 -33.88 2.50 -16.89
N GLU A 380 -34.13 1.98 -18.09
CA GLU A 380 -33.11 1.35 -18.95
C GLU A 380 -32.57 2.34 -19.98
N ALA A 381 -31.25 2.31 -20.19
CA ALA A 381 -30.58 3.02 -21.30
C ALA A 381 -29.28 2.32 -21.70
N THR A 382 -28.76 2.69 -22.87
CA THR A 382 -27.41 2.36 -23.29
C THR A 382 -26.46 3.50 -22.91
N PHE A 383 -25.44 3.18 -22.11
CA PHE A 383 -24.38 4.08 -21.68
C PHE A 383 -23.09 3.76 -22.43
N PHE A 384 -22.24 4.77 -22.65
CA PHE A 384 -21.08 4.67 -23.55
C PHE A 384 -19.77 5.09 -22.87
N CYS A 385 -18.65 4.65 -23.40
CA CYS A 385 -17.32 5.19 -23.15
C CYS A 385 -16.48 5.11 -24.44
N ASN A 386 -15.48 5.97 -24.59
CA ASN A 386 -14.53 5.87 -25.71
C ASN A 386 -13.56 4.70 -25.51
N ALA A 387 -12.89 4.28 -26.58
CA ALA A 387 -11.79 3.33 -26.55
C ALA A 387 -10.70 3.73 -25.53
N GLY A 388 -10.20 2.75 -24.77
CA GLY A 388 -9.17 2.95 -23.74
C GLY A 388 -9.53 4.04 -22.72
N SER A 389 -10.82 4.19 -22.40
CA SER A 389 -11.34 5.32 -21.62
C SER A 389 -12.38 4.90 -20.58
N VAL A 390 -12.81 5.88 -19.79
CA VAL A 390 -13.86 5.76 -18.79
C VAL A 390 -14.82 6.94 -18.92
N SER A 391 -16.11 6.67 -18.73
CA SER A 391 -17.15 7.70 -18.61
C SER A 391 -17.94 7.48 -17.33
N VAL A 392 -18.23 8.59 -16.64
CA VAL A 392 -18.98 8.60 -15.37
C VAL A 392 -20.28 9.33 -15.61
N TRP A 393 -21.32 8.58 -15.92
CA TRP A 393 -22.64 9.10 -16.20
C TRP A 393 -23.35 9.46 -14.90
N VAL A 394 -23.79 10.71 -14.81
CA VAL A 394 -24.55 11.26 -13.68
C VAL A 394 -25.82 11.91 -14.20
N ILE A 395 -26.87 11.95 -13.38
CA ILE A 395 -28.10 12.67 -13.72
C ILE A 395 -27.76 14.14 -13.91
N GLU A 396 -28.22 14.73 -15.02
CA GLU A 396 -27.85 16.08 -15.43
C GLU A 396 -28.25 17.16 -14.41
N ASP A 397 -29.40 16.96 -13.75
CA ASP A 397 -29.99 17.91 -12.80
C ASP A 397 -29.30 17.95 -11.42
N VAL A 398 -28.18 17.23 -11.21
CA VAL A 398 -27.52 17.05 -9.90
C VAL A 398 -26.08 17.57 -9.79
#